data_AF-A0A974MV37-F1
#
_entry.id   AF-A0A974MV37-F1
#
_cell.length_a   1.000
_cell.length_b   1.000
_cell.length_c   1.000
_cell.angle_alpha   90.00
_cell.angle_beta   90.00
_cell.angle_gamma   90.00
#
_symmetry.space_group_name_H-M   'P 1'
#
loop_
_entity.id
_entity.type
_entity.pdbx_description
1 polymer ?
#
loop_
_entity_poly.entity_id
_entity_poly.type
_entity_poly.pdbx_seq_one_letter_code
_entity_poly.pdbx_strand_id
1 'polypeptide(L)'
;MLLHQKVCDTLGISRVDLAEKLGVSKATLDSWSDENRMSKMAKFALELMLENNQKSKLIDRFVENIDGFRQLSSYSAEENLESDKGKLVKRIRHVLSEYNLNVIEAAKRLNEHSFDYLDKVLNFNITPSFDFLNKFSDTFHISSDWLLNGSKSAFDIPFLNIISLTKLSEEFHIFNQIYIVCCDNNERHTRVVVEDRLGRYDFYHNSFCIGHNFIMSGIERSDLYDLYEFNRRHKYSIKLISLSEDEYNALISKMYYARNILHRGKHSYMLEDLFDLQYFNQERYGSFFVDFTNIIKSEKAYREKREHGQKV
;
A
#
# COMPACT_ATOMS: atom_id res chain seq x y z
N MET A 1 9.23 36.11 34.95
CA MET A 1 8.15 35.16 34.62
C MET A 1 8.41 33.86 35.37
N LEU A 2 7.42 33.33 36.08
CA LEU A 2 7.58 32.09 36.87
C LEU A 2 7.87 30.91 35.94
N LEU A 3 8.75 29.99 36.35
CA LEU A 3 9.22 28.90 35.48
C LEU A 3 8.06 28.01 34.98
N HIS A 4 7.10 27.69 35.85
CA HIS A 4 5.91 26.91 35.46
C HIS A 4 5.03 27.65 34.44
N GLN A 5 4.92 28.98 34.54
CA GLN A 5 4.18 29.81 33.58
C GLN A 5 4.91 29.79 32.23
N LYS A 6 6.24 29.93 32.26
CA LYS A 6 7.08 29.83 31.06
C LYS A 6 6.93 28.50 30.34
N VAL A 7 6.82 27.39 31.07
CA VAL A 7 6.58 26.06 30.47
C VAL A 7 5.19 25.99 29.84
N CYS A 8 4.14 26.45 30.53
CA CYS A 8 2.78 26.49 29.98
C CYS A 8 2.74 27.29 28.67
N ASP A 9 3.30 28.49 28.67
CA ASP A 9 3.31 29.38 27.50
C ASP A 9 4.14 28.80 26.35
N THR A 10 5.26 28.15 26.66
CA THR A 10 6.20 27.61 25.66
C THR A 10 5.69 26.33 24.99
N LEU A 11 4.89 25.53 25.71
CA LEU A 11 4.33 24.26 25.23
C LEU A 11 2.86 24.38 24.80
N GLY A 12 2.18 25.50 25.05
CA GLY A 12 0.76 25.68 24.74
C GLY A 12 -0.17 24.79 25.59
N ILE A 13 0.26 24.39 26.79
CA ILE A 13 -0.50 23.51 27.68
C ILE A 13 -1.12 24.29 28.85
N SER A 14 -2.23 23.78 29.40
CA SER A 14 -2.84 24.40 30.56
C SER A 14 -2.05 24.09 31.84
N ARG A 15 -2.25 24.90 32.90
CA ARG A 15 -1.67 24.62 34.23
C ARG A 15 -2.16 23.29 34.83
N VAL A 16 -3.34 22.82 34.42
CA VAL A 16 -3.88 21.53 34.87
C VAL A 16 -3.08 20.40 34.22
N ASP A 17 -2.85 20.48 32.90
CA ASP A 17 -2.07 19.48 32.16
C ASP A 17 -0.62 19.45 32.64
N LEU A 18 -0.04 20.61 32.97
CA LEU A 18 1.30 20.68 33.54
C LEU A 18 1.36 20.03 34.94
N ALA A 19 0.36 20.25 35.78
CA ALA A 19 0.29 19.64 37.10
C ALA A 19 0.18 18.11 37.01
N GLU A 20 -0.65 17.60 36.10
CA GLU A 20 -0.78 16.18 35.81
C GLU A 20 0.55 15.57 35.32
N LYS A 21 1.22 16.21 34.36
CA LYS A 21 2.53 15.76 33.83
C LYS A 21 3.64 15.73 34.89
N LEU A 22 3.56 16.60 35.89
CA LEU A 22 4.51 16.65 37.00
C LEU A 22 4.10 15.76 38.18
N GLY A 23 2.91 15.13 38.14
CA GLY A 23 2.39 14.32 39.24
C GLY A 23 2.07 15.12 40.51
N VAL A 24 1.70 16.40 40.37
CA VAL A 24 1.37 17.30 41.49
C VAL A 24 -0.04 17.85 41.37
N SER A 25 -0.60 18.38 42.46
CA SER A 25 -1.90 19.04 42.41
C SER A 25 -1.80 20.43 41.77
N LYS A 26 -2.86 20.91 41.12
CA LYS A 26 -2.95 22.28 40.60
C LYS A 26 -2.69 23.32 41.69
N ALA A 27 -3.23 23.10 42.90
CA ALA A 27 -3.03 23.99 44.04
C ALA A 27 -1.54 24.07 44.45
N THR A 28 -0.82 22.95 44.37
CA THR A 28 0.63 22.91 44.60
C THR A 28 1.36 23.75 43.55
N LEU A 29 0.98 23.63 42.27
CA LEU A 29 1.57 24.40 41.18
C LEU A 29 1.27 25.91 41.31
N ASP A 30 0.05 26.29 41.67
CA ASP A 30 -0.34 27.70 41.90
C ASP A 30 0.38 28.33 43.11
N SER A 31 0.87 27.53 44.06
CA SER A 31 1.63 27.99 45.21
C SER A 31 3.09 28.36 44.92
N TRP A 32 3.59 28.06 43.71
CA TRP A 32 4.98 28.33 43.28
C TRP A 32 5.19 29.79 42.84
N SER A 33 4.91 30.72 43.76
CA SER A 33 5.06 32.16 43.56
C SER A 33 6.52 32.63 43.49
N ASP A 34 7.48 31.81 43.92
CA ASP A 34 8.91 32.08 43.91
C ASP A 34 9.72 30.77 43.79
N GLU A 35 11.01 30.89 43.44
CA GLU A 35 11.88 29.71 43.21
C GLU A 35 12.15 28.88 44.47
N ASN A 36 11.96 29.43 45.67
CA ASN A 36 12.24 28.73 46.94
C ASN A 36 11.08 27.81 47.35
N ARG A 37 9.88 28.04 46.82
CA ARG A 37 8.69 27.20 47.04
C ARG A 37 8.60 25.99 46.11
N MET A 38 9.51 25.88 45.16
CA MET A 38 9.58 24.78 44.19
C MET A 38 10.64 23.76 44.62
N SER A 39 10.32 22.46 44.54
CA SER A 39 11.33 21.43 44.80
C SER A 39 12.41 21.45 43.72
N LYS A 40 13.65 21.10 44.09
CA LYS A 40 14.77 21.02 43.12
C LYS A 40 14.46 20.08 41.96
N MET A 41 13.75 18.98 42.23
CA MET A 41 13.33 18.02 41.21
C MET A 41 12.28 18.62 40.26
N ALA A 42 11.29 19.34 40.77
CA ALA A 42 10.29 20.01 39.94
C ALA A 42 10.92 21.10 39.07
N LYS A 43 11.88 21.87 39.61
CA LYS A 43 12.65 22.86 38.85
C LYS A 43 13.40 22.21 37.69
N PHE A 44 14.13 21.13 37.96
CA PHE A 44 14.86 20.37 36.94
C PHE A 44 13.95 19.78 35.87
N ALA A 45 12.80 19.23 36.25
CA ALA A 45 11.83 18.68 35.30
C ALA A 45 11.26 19.75 34.35
N LEU A 46 10.95 20.94 34.88
CA LEU A 46 10.49 22.08 34.08
C LEU A 46 11.58 22.60 33.12
N GLU A 47 12.84 22.65 33.57
CA GLU A 47 13.98 23.04 32.73
C GLU A 47 14.20 22.02 31.60
N LEU A 48 14.13 20.72 31.89
CA LEU A 48 14.19 19.65 30.89
C LEU A 48 13.06 19.72 29.86
N MET A 49 11.84 20.04 30.28
CA MET A 49 10.71 20.24 29.36
C MET A 49 10.96 21.39 28.39
N LEU A 50 11.55 22.50 28.85
CA LEU A 50 11.92 23.62 27.98
C LEU A 50 13.04 23.24 27.01
N GLU A 51 14.07 22.56 27.50
CA GLU A 51 15.20 22.12 26.68
C GLU A 51 14.77 21.11 25.61
N ASN A 52 13.91 20.15 25.96
CA ASN A 52 13.38 19.17 25.01
C ASN A 52 12.51 19.84 23.94
N ASN A 53 11.69 20.83 24.28
CA ASN A 53 10.94 21.59 23.28
C ASN A 53 11.87 22.37 22.33
N GLN A 54 12.95 22.96 22.85
CA GLN A 54 13.96 23.63 22.03
C GLN A 54 14.66 22.65 21.08
N LYS A 55 15.02 21.45 21.57
CA LYS A 55 15.60 20.38 20.76
C LYS A 55 14.62 19.88 19.69
N SER A 56 13.34 19.69 20.03
CA SER A 56 12.29 19.34 19.07
C SER A 56 12.17 20.40 17.98
N LYS A 57 12.10 21.69 18.33
CA LYS A 57 12.06 22.79 17.35
C LYS A 57 13.34 22.91 16.50
N LEU A 58 14.48 22.44 16.99
CA LEU A 58 15.70 22.36 16.20
C LEU A 58 15.64 21.19 15.20
N ILE A 59 15.08 20.05 15.62
CA ILE A 59 14.80 18.91 14.74
C ILE A 59 13.76 19.30 13.69
N ASP A 60 12.67 19.96 14.06
CA ASP A 60 11.63 20.41 13.13
C ASP A 60 12.23 21.38 12.10
N ARG A 61 13.03 22.36 12.53
CA ARG A 61 13.76 23.25 11.61
C ARG A 61 14.77 22.50 10.73
N PHE A 62 15.40 21.45 11.26
CA PHE A 62 16.33 20.63 10.47
C PHE A 62 15.57 19.80 9.42
N VAL A 63 14.41 19.24 9.76
CA VAL A 63 13.51 18.55 8.83
C VAL A 63 12.95 19.52 7.80
N GLU A 64 12.48 20.70 8.20
CA GLU A 64 12.05 21.77 7.29
C GLU A 64 13.18 22.21 6.36
N ASN A 65 14.43 22.28 6.85
CA ASN A 65 15.58 22.58 6.00
C ASN A 65 15.94 21.42 5.07
N ILE A 66 15.75 20.16 5.47
CA ILE A 66 15.88 18.99 4.59
C ILE A 66 14.80 19.02 3.52
N ASP A 67 13.55 19.32 3.89
CA ASP A 67 12.44 19.42 2.94
C ASP A 67 12.59 20.65 2.04
N GLY A 68 13.12 21.76 2.56
CA GLY A 68 13.53 22.93 1.78
C GLY A 68 14.70 22.63 0.85
N PHE A 69 15.66 21.79 1.26
CA PHE A 69 16.75 21.31 0.40
C PHE A 69 16.23 20.32 -0.66
N ARG A 70 15.25 19.47 -0.32
CA ARG A 70 14.52 18.63 -1.28
C ARG A 70 13.74 19.47 -2.28
N GLN A 71 13.08 20.53 -1.82
CA GLN A 71 12.38 21.48 -2.68
C GLN A 71 13.34 22.30 -3.53
N LEU A 72 14.50 22.74 -3.01
CA LEU A 72 15.54 23.39 -3.81
C LEU A 72 16.14 22.42 -4.85
N SER A 73 16.29 21.15 -4.49
CA SER A 73 16.69 20.08 -5.43
C SER A 73 15.61 19.74 -6.46
N SER A 74 14.33 20.05 -6.20
CA SER A 74 13.24 19.93 -7.18
C SER A 74 13.04 21.20 -8.01
N TYR A 75 13.21 22.39 -7.44
CA TYR A 75 13.07 23.69 -8.13
C TYR A 75 14.26 24.04 -9.04
N SER A 76 15.42 23.40 -8.85
CA SER A 76 16.53 23.41 -9.80
C SER A 76 16.40 22.33 -10.90
N ALA A 77 15.31 21.56 -10.88
CA ALA A 77 15.08 20.42 -11.76
C ALA A 77 13.80 20.53 -12.61
N GLU A 78 13.17 21.70 -12.69
CA GLU A 78 12.05 21.94 -13.59
C GLU A 78 12.44 23.01 -14.61
N GLU A 79 12.38 22.60 -15.88
CA GLU A 79 12.78 23.31 -17.10
C GLU A 79 14.29 23.41 -17.37
N ASN A 80 14.95 22.26 -17.57
CA ASN A 80 15.94 22.05 -18.64
C ASN A 80 16.41 20.59 -18.66
N LEU A 81 15.99 19.82 -19.67
CA LEU A 81 16.52 18.50 -20.08
C LEU A 81 17.01 17.60 -18.93
N GLU A 82 16.10 16.91 -18.22
CA GLU A 82 16.54 15.81 -17.36
C GLU A 82 17.27 14.77 -18.24
N SER A 83 18.59 14.67 -18.05
CA SER A 83 19.41 13.74 -18.82
C SER A 83 18.84 12.33 -18.75
N ASP A 84 18.98 11.55 -19.82
CA ASP A 84 18.48 10.17 -19.83
C ASP A 84 19.07 9.33 -18.69
N LYS A 85 20.30 9.66 -18.28
CA LYS A 85 20.96 9.12 -17.08
C LYS A 85 20.21 9.45 -15.79
N GLY A 86 19.74 10.70 -15.65
CA GLY A 86 18.87 11.17 -14.56
C GLY A 86 17.62 10.29 -14.40
N LYS A 87 16.87 10.15 -15.50
CA LYS A 87 15.63 9.37 -15.55
C LYS A 87 15.86 7.89 -15.24
N LEU A 88 16.94 7.30 -15.79
CA LEU A 88 17.32 5.91 -15.52
C LEU A 88 17.61 5.68 -14.04
N VAL A 89 18.43 6.53 -13.43
CA VAL A 89 18.77 6.41 -11.99
C VAL A 89 17.54 6.61 -11.12
N LYS A 90 16.63 7.53 -11.46
CA LYS A 90 15.34 7.68 -10.76
C LYS A 90 14.52 6.39 -10.78
N ARG A 91 14.44 5.71 -11.94
CA ARG A 91 13.73 4.43 -12.08
C ARG A 91 14.38 3.31 -11.26
N ILE A 92 15.72 3.24 -11.25
CA ILE A 92 16.45 2.29 -10.38
C ILE A 92 16.09 2.55 -8.91
N ARG A 93 16.17 3.82 -8.45
CA ARG A 93 15.84 4.18 -7.07
C ARG A 93 14.39 3.85 -6.70
N HIS A 94 13.45 4.11 -7.60
CA HIS A 94 12.03 3.76 -7.43
C HIS A 94 11.86 2.28 -7.12
N VAL A 95 12.50 1.41 -7.91
CA VAL A 95 12.43 -0.04 -7.69
C VAL A 95 13.07 -0.42 -6.36
N LEU A 96 14.22 0.15 -6.01
CA LEU A 96 14.86 -0.12 -4.71
C LEU A 96 13.98 0.30 -3.53
N SER A 97 13.29 1.45 -3.63
CA SER A 97 12.35 1.87 -2.59
C SER A 97 11.13 0.97 -2.48
N GLU A 98 10.62 0.45 -3.60
CA GLU A 98 9.52 -0.53 -3.59
C GLU A 98 9.92 -1.82 -2.87
N TYR A 99 11.17 -2.27 -2.98
CA TYR A 99 11.64 -3.43 -2.22
C TYR A 99 12.14 -3.08 -0.81
N ASN A 100 12.09 -1.81 -0.40
CA ASN A 100 12.64 -1.28 0.85
C ASN A 100 14.11 -1.69 1.07
N LEU A 101 14.93 -1.61 0.00
CA LEU A 101 16.33 -2.03 0.03
C LEU A 101 17.26 -0.83 0.11
N ASN A 102 18.27 -0.92 0.97
CA ASN A 102 19.43 -0.06 0.88
C ASN A 102 20.41 -0.56 -0.22
N VAL A 103 21.42 0.25 -0.53
CA VAL A 103 22.40 -0.04 -1.60
C VAL A 103 23.15 -1.36 -1.36
N ILE A 104 23.48 -1.68 -0.11
CA ILE A 104 24.22 -2.89 0.25
C ILE A 104 23.35 -4.13 0.01
N GLU A 105 22.11 -4.11 0.48
CA GLU A 105 21.15 -5.20 0.30
C GLU A 105 20.78 -5.40 -1.17
N ALA A 106 20.59 -4.31 -1.91
CA ALA A 106 20.32 -4.35 -3.34
C ALA A 106 21.48 -4.97 -4.13
N ALA A 107 22.72 -4.54 -3.86
CA ALA A 107 23.91 -5.11 -4.49
C ALA A 107 24.06 -6.61 -4.17
N LYS A 108 23.82 -7.00 -2.92
CA LYS A 108 23.82 -8.42 -2.51
C LYS A 108 22.75 -9.23 -3.24
N ARG A 109 21.53 -8.69 -3.39
CA ARG A 109 20.43 -9.35 -4.10
C ARG A 109 20.68 -9.46 -5.60
N LEU A 110 21.33 -8.46 -6.17
CA LEU A 110 21.88 -8.50 -7.52
C LEU A 110 23.07 -9.45 -7.63
N ASN A 111 23.51 -10.13 -6.56
CA ASN A 111 24.70 -10.98 -6.59
C ASN A 111 25.93 -10.26 -7.16
N GLU A 112 26.14 -9.01 -6.74
CA GLU A 112 27.35 -8.23 -7.03
C GLU A 112 28.42 -8.53 -5.97
N HIS A 113 29.69 -8.54 -6.38
CA HIS A 113 30.80 -8.77 -5.45
C HIS A 113 31.03 -7.61 -4.47
N SER A 114 30.57 -6.40 -4.81
CA SER A 114 30.64 -5.22 -3.95
C SER A 114 29.46 -4.28 -4.24
N PHE A 115 29.15 -3.40 -3.28
CA PHE A 115 28.10 -2.38 -3.45
C PHE A 115 28.61 -1.12 -4.18
N ASP A 116 29.93 -1.00 -4.38
CA ASP A 116 30.60 0.17 -4.96
C ASP A 116 30.08 0.51 -6.37
N TYR A 117 29.79 -0.50 -7.19
CA TYR A 117 29.25 -0.28 -8.52
C TYR A 117 27.87 0.38 -8.46
N LEU A 118 26.95 -0.19 -7.68
CA LEU A 118 25.59 0.36 -7.53
C LEU A 118 25.63 1.75 -6.90
N ASP A 119 26.46 1.97 -5.87
CA ASP A 119 26.64 3.28 -5.26
C ASP A 119 27.09 4.33 -6.28
N LYS A 120 28.10 4.01 -7.11
CA LYS A 120 28.57 4.90 -8.18
C LYS A 120 27.52 5.17 -9.26
N VAL A 121 26.69 4.17 -9.61
CA VAL A 121 25.55 4.38 -10.53
C VAL A 121 24.55 5.36 -9.93
N LEU A 122 24.16 5.11 -8.67
CA LEU A 122 23.18 5.93 -7.97
C LEU A 122 23.68 7.35 -7.70
N ASN A 123 24.99 7.55 -7.53
CA ASN A 123 25.61 8.86 -7.33
C ASN A 123 26.01 9.55 -8.65
N PHE A 124 25.54 9.05 -9.80
CA PHE A 124 25.85 9.58 -11.13
C PHE A 124 27.34 9.57 -11.52
N ASN A 125 28.19 8.85 -10.79
CA ASN A 125 29.62 8.75 -11.05
C ASN A 125 29.95 7.86 -12.25
N ILE A 126 29.13 6.84 -12.51
CA ILE A 126 29.26 5.95 -13.67
C ILE A 126 27.92 5.77 -14.38
N THR A 127 27.96 5.26 -15.62
CA THR A 127 26.77 4.83 -16.36
C THR A 127 26.67 3.31 -16.25
N PRO A 128 25.50 2.75 -15.89
CA PRO A 128 25.35 1.31 -15.79
C PRO A 128 25.50 0.64 -17.16
N SER A 129 26.09 -0.55 -17.21
CA SER A 129 26.17 -1.36 -18.42
C SER A 129 24.82 -2.00 -18.75
N PHE A 130 24.60 -2.38 -20.01
CA PHE A 130 23.39 -3.12 -20.39
C PHE A 130 23.28 -4.46 -19.66
N ASP A 131 24.40 -5.15 -19.41
CA ASP A 131 24.41 -6.39 -18.62
C ASP A 131 23.89 -6.15 -17.20
N PHE A 132 24.32 -5.06 -16.56
CA PHE A 132 23.81 -4.67 -15.26
C PHE A 132 22.31 -4.36 -15.32
N LEU A 133 21.84 -3.63 -16.33
CA LEU A 133 20.42 -3.25 -16.45
C LEU A 133 19.52 -4.46 -16.72
N ASN A 134 19.98 -5.43 -17.52
CA ASN A 134 19.29 -6.69 -17.73
C ASN A 134 19.22 -7.49 -16.44
N LYS A 135 20.36 -7.66 -15.76
CA LYS A 135 20.44 -8.33 -14.46
C LYS A 135 19.54 -7.67 -13.41
N PHE A 136 19.48 -6.35 -13.40
CA PHE A 136 18.61 -5.57 -12.52
C PHE A 136 17.13 -5.84 -12.84
N SER A 137 16.76 -5.83 -14.12
CA SER A 137 15.41 -6.13 -14.57
C SER A 137 14.98 -7.54 -14.15
N ASP A 138 15.86 -8.52 -14.36
CA ASP A 138 15.61 -9.93 -14.03
C ASP A 138 15.50 -10.17 -12.52
N THR A 139 16.38 -9.56 -11.73
CA THR A 139 16.44 -9.74 -10.28
C THR A 139 15.22 -9.14 -9.57
N PHE A 140 14.73 -8.01 -10.06
CA PHE A 140 13.60 -7.29 -9.46
C PHE A 140 12.28 -7.52 -10.21
N HIS A 141 12.31 -8.35 -11.26
CA HIS A 141 11.17 -8.69 -12.09
C HIS A 141 10.41 -7.44 -12.58
N ILE A 142 11.15 -6.53 -13.22
CA ILE A 142 10.62 -5.30 -13.82
C ILE A 142 10.82 -5.27 -15.34
N SER A 143 9.97 -4.51 -16.02
CA SER A 143 10.02 -4.32 -17.47
C SER A 143 11.32 -3.59 -17.88
N SER A 144 12.12 -4.24 -18.73
CA SER A 144 13.32 -3.62 -19.29
C SER A 144 12.99 -2.41 -20.18
N ASP A 145 11.88 -2.46 -20.92
CA ASP A 145 11.37 -1.32 -21.70
C ASP A 145 11.11 -0.10 -20.79
N TRP A 146 10.46 -0.34 -19.65
CA TRP A 146 10.20 0.70 -18.66
C TRP A 146 11.49 1.20 -18.03
N LEU A 147 12.40 0.31 -17.64
CA LEU A 147 13.67 0.69 -17.03
C LEU A 147 14.52 1.57 -17.96
N LEU A 148 14.58 1.25 -19.25
CA LEU A 148 15.40 1.98 -20.22
C LEU A 148 14.73 3.27 -20.70
N ASN A 149 13.44 3.20 -21.02
CA ASN A 149 12.76 4.27 -21.77
C ASN A 149 11.65 4.96 -20.97
N GLY A 150 11.26 4.40 -19.83
CA GLY A 150 10.12 4.89 -19.04
C GLY A 150 8.76 4.61 -19.69
N SER A 151 8.69 3.73 -20.70
CA SER A 151 7.44 3.36 -21.35
C SER A 151 6.68 2.29 -20.56
N LYS A 152 5.35 2.25 -20.70
CA LYS A 152 4.47 1.31 -19.99
C LYS A 152 4.66 1.42 -18.47
N SER A 153 4.57 0.31 -17.73
CA SER A 153 4.70 0.28 -16.27
C SER A 153 5.82 -0.63 -15.79
N ALA A 154 6.38 -0.30 -14.63
CA ALA A 154 7.53 -0.98 -14.04
C ALA A 154 7.31 -2.49 -13.84
N PHE A 155 6.18 -2.88 -13.27
CA PHE A 155 5.84 -4.25 -12.90
C PHE A 155 4.82 -4.89 -13.86
N ASP A 156 4.66 -4.35 -15.08
CA ASP A 156 3.79 -4.93 -16.10
C ASP A 156 4.51 -6.06 -16.85
N ILE A 157 4.77 -7.16 -16.14
CA ILE A 157 5.33 -8.39 -16.72
C ILE A 157 4.27 -9.49 -16.68
N PRO A 158 3.52 -9.70 -17.77
CA PRO A 158 2.55 -10.77 -17.82
C PRO A 158 3.23 -12.13 -17.80
N PHE A 159 2.75 -13.02 -16.93
CA PHE A 159 3.12 -14.43 -16.90
C PHE A 159 1.91 -15.36 -16.85
N LEU A 160 0.73 -14.82 -16.51
CA LEU A 160 -0.50 -15.57 -16.41
C LEU A 160 -1.15 -15.69 -17.80
N ASN A 161 -1.09 -16.88 -18.38
CA ASN A 161 -1.78 -17.20 -19.64
C ASN A 161 -3.02 -18.08 -19.39
N ILE A 162 -3.90 -17.60 -18.51
CA ILE A 162 -5.10 -18.32 -18.08
C ILE A 162 -6.36 -17.52 -18.43
N ILE A 163 -7.19 -18.11 -19.29
CA ILE A 163 -8.41 -17.51 -19.83
C ILE A 163 -9.69 -17.92 -19.08
N SER A 164 -9.60 -18.78 -18.07
CA SER A 164 -10.78 -19.18 -17.27
C SER A 164 -10.42 -19.41 -15.81
N LEU A 165 -11.35 -19.13 -14.90
CA LEU A 165 -11.17 -19.42 -13.47
C LEU A 165 -11.08 -20.92 -13.18
N THR A 166 -11.69 -21.77 -14.01
CA THR A 166 -11.53 -23.23 -13.91
C THR A 166 -10.08 -23.64 -14.10
N LYS A 167 -9.42 -23.15 -15.15
CA LYS A 167 -8.00 -23.44 -15.38
C LYS A 167 -7.11 -22.81 -14.31
N LEU A 168 -7.46 -21.62 -13.81
CA LEU A 168 -6.76 -21.01 -12.67
C LEU A 168 -6.86 -21.88 -11.42
N SER A 169 -8.00 -22.54 -11.21
CA SER A 169 -8.25 -23.48 -10.13
C SER A 169 -7.43 -24.77 -10.25
N GLU A 170 -7.26 -25.30 -11.47
CA GLU A 170 -6.42 -26.47 -11.74
C GLU A 170 -4.93 -26.19 -11.47
N GLU A 171 -4.48 -24.99 -11.83
CA GLU A 171 -3.11 -24.55 -11.66
C GLU A 171 -2.83 -23.91 -10.30
N PHE A 172 -3.79 -23.89 -9.37
CA PHE A 172 -3.71 -23.15 -8.09
C PHE A 172 -2.41 -23.38 -7.32
N HIS A 173 -1.88 -24.61 -7.34
CA HIS A 173 -0.67 -25.05 -6.64
C HIS A 173 0.64 -24.39 -7.11
N ILE A 174 0.65 -23.74 -8.28
CA ILE A 174 1.85 -23.04 -8.79
C ILE A 174 2.02 -21.66 -8.16
N PHE A 175 0.94 -21.09 -7.63
CA PHE A 175 0.92 -19.75 -7.04
C PHE A 175 1.25 -19.79 -5.54
N ASN A 176 1.94 -18.76 -5.07
CA ASN A 176 2.17 -18.55 -3.64
C ASN A 176 0.91 -18.05 -2.95
N GLN A 177 0.19 -17.11 -3.58
CA GLN A 177 -1.02 -16.51 -3.04
C GLN A 177 -1.92 -16.03 -4.18
N ILE A 178 -3.23 -16.15 -4.00
CA ILE A 178 -4.24 -15.54 -4.87
C ILE A 178 -5.06 -14.55 -4.06
N TYR A 179 -5.42 -13.43 -4.69
CA TYR A 179 -6.18 -12.34 -4.10
C TYR A 179 -7.40 -12.05 -4.98
N ILE A 180 -8.56 -11.81 -4.35
CA ILE A 180 -9.70 -11.15 -4.99
C ILE A 180 -9.77 -9.75 -4.40
N VAL A 181 -9.60 -8.75 -5.25
CA VAL A 181 -9.39 -7.35 -4.85
C VAL A 181 -10.54 -6.49 -5.33
N CYS A 182 -11.17 -5.75 -4.41
CA CYS A 182 -12.15 -4.72 -4.71
C CYS A 182 -11.69 -3.35 -4.20
N CYS A 183 -12.29 -2.29 -4.73
CA CYS A 183 -12.16 -0.94 -4.19
C CYS A 183 -13.24 -0.72 -3.12
N ASP A 184 -12.93 -0.04 -2.03
CA ASP A 184 -13.82 0.17 -0.88
C ASP A 184 -15.10 0.95 -1.22
N ASN A 185 -15.03 1.86 -2.18
CA ASN A 185 -16.18 2.59 -2.73
C ASN A 185 -17.12 1.71 -3.57
N ASN A 186 -16.70 0.49 -3.95
CA ASN A 186 -17.46 -0.43 -4.83
C ASN A 186 -17.85 0.21 -6.16
N GLU A 187 -17.03 1.11 -6.70
CA GLU A 187 -17.23 1.78 -8.00
C GLU A 187 -16.28 1.26 -9.07
N ARG A 188 -15.27 0.49 -8.66
CA ARG A 188 -14.27 -0.09 -9.55
C ARG A 188 -14.53 -1.58 -9.74
N HIS A 189 -14.04 -2.10 -10.86
CA HIS A 189 -14.11 -3.53 -11.13
C HIS A 189 -13.38 -4.33 -10.04
N THR A 190 -13.92 -5.47 -9.66
CA THR A 190 -13.20 -6.45 -8.83
C THR A 190 -12.21 -7.21 -9.72
N ARG A 191 -11.02 -7.50 -9.20
CA ARG A 191 -9.91 -8.12 -9.94
C ARG A 191 -9.40 -9.35 -9.20
N VAL A 192 -8.91 -10.34 -9.94
CA VAL A 192 -8.16 -11.46 -9.37
C VAL A 192 -6.68 -11.21 -9.65
N VAL A 193 -5.86 -11.23 -8.59
CA VAL A 193 -4.41 -11.02 -8.67
C VAL A 193 -3.72 -12.27 -8.14
N VAL A 194 -2.69 -12.73 -8.83
CA VAL A 194 -1.91 -13.91 -8.43
C VAL A 194 -0.48 -13.52 -8.13
N GLU A 195 0.10 -14.15 -7.12
CA GLU A 195 1.51 -14.10 -6.79
C GLU A 195 2.14 -15.46 -7.11
N ASP A 196 3.20 -15.49 -7.91
CA ASP A 196 3.94 -16.72 -8.16
C ASP A 196 5.02 -16.99 -7.08
N ARG A 197 5.72 -18.13 -7.19
CA ARG A 197 6.77 -18.51 -6.22
C ARG A 197 8.02 -17.63 -6.26
N LEU A 198 8.20 -16.82 -7.31
CA LEU A 198 9.28 -15.85 -7.43
C LEU A 198 8.88 -14.48 -6.86
N GLY A 199 7.63 -14.34 -6.37
CA GLY A 199 7.11 -13.08 -5.85
C GLY A 199 6.74 -12.09 -6.95
N ARG A 200 6.49 -12.58 -8.18
CA ARG A 200 5.94 -11.79 -9.29
C ARG A 200 4.43 -11.77 -9.19
N TYR A 201 3.83 -10.67 -9.65
CA TYR A 201 2.39 -10.48 -9.62
C TYR A 201 1.83 -10.30 -11.02
N ASP A 202 0.66 -10.89 -11.27
CA ASP A 202 -0.08 -10.68 -12.50
C ASP A 202 -1.59 -10.73 -12.24
N PHE A 203 -2.36 -10.24 -13.21
CA PHE A 203 -3.80 -10.11 -13.13
C PHE A 203 -4.44 -11.18 -14.00
N TYR A 204 -5.47 -11.84 -13.45
CA TYR A 204 -6.41 -12.56 -14.28
C TYR A 204 -7.05 -11.60 -15.28
N HIS A 205 -7.15 -12.04 -16.53
CA HIS A 205 -7.54 -11.18 -17.65
C HIS A 205 -8.92 -10.53 -17.47
N ASN A 206 -9.90 -11.26 -16.91
CA ASN A 206 -11.24 -10.74 -16.71
C ASN A 206 -11.36 -9.92 -15.42
N SER A 207 -12.11 -8.83 -15.56
CA SER A 207 -12.64 -8.01 -14.48
C SER A 207 -14.04 -8.46 -14.10
N PHE A 208 -14.43 -8.21 -12.85
CA PHE A 208 -15.78 -8.53 -12.37
C PHE A 208 -16.53 -7.26 -11.97
N CYS A 209 -17.76 -7.14 -12.44
CA CYS A 209 -18.60 -5.96 -12.29
C CYS A 209 -19.33 -5.92 -10.94
N ILE A 210 -18.61 -6.07 -9.82
CA ILE A 210 -19.19 -6.07 -8.47
C ILE A 210 -19.12 -4.65 -7.91
N GLY A 211 -20.24 -3.93 -7.96
CA GLY A 211 -20.39 -2.59 -7.45
C GLY A 211 -21.72 -1.95 -7.80
N HIS A 212 -22.00 -0.76 -7.26
CA HIS A 212 -23.28 -0.09 -7.47
C HIS A 212 -23.43 0.58 -8.85
N ASN A 213 -22.30 0.82 -9.54
CA ASN A 213 -22.28 1.47 -10.85
C ASN A 213 -22.37 0.49 -12.03
N PHE A 214 -22.53 -0.82 -11.76
CA PHE A 214 -22.51 -1.83 -12.80
C PHE A 214 -23.88 -2.44 -13.05
N ILE A 215 -24.22 -2.61 -14.33
CA ILE A 215 -25.38 -3.37 -14.78
C ILE A 215 -24.86 -4.68 -15.36
N MET A 216 -25.23 -5.80 -14.75
CA MET A 216 -24.82 -7.13 -15.23
C MET A 216 -25.78 -7.65 -16.31
N SER A 217 -25.24 -7.99 -17.48
CA SER A 217 -25.90 -8.78 -18.51
C SER A 217 -25.60 -10.28 -18.33
N GLY A 218 -26.09 -11.13 -19.26
CA GLY A 218 -26.00 -12.59 -19.11
C GLY A 218 -24.58 -13.13 -18.92
N ILE A 219 -23.58 -12.54 -19.56
CA ILE A 219 -22.18 -12.97 -19.44
C ILE A 219 -21.63 -12.60 -18.07
N GLU A 220 -21.83 -11.36 -17.60
CA GLU A 220 -21.32 -10.92 -16.29
C GLU A 220 -21.95 -11.71 -15.13
N ARG A 221 -23.20 -12.18 -15.28
CA ARG A 221 -23.85 -13.08 -14.30
C ARG A 221 -23.13 -14.42 -14.20
N SER A 222 -22.77 -15.00 -15.35
CA SER A 222 -22.01 -16.25 -15.41
C SER A 222 -20.61 -16.06 -14.80
N ASP A 223 -19.93 -14.97 -15.12
CA ASP A 223 -18.60 -14.65 -14.59
C ASP A 223 -18.64 -14.44 -13.06
N LEU A 224 -19.67 -13.75 -12.55
CA LEU A 224 -19.87 -13.59 -11.11
C LEU A 224 -20.04 -14.96 -10.40
N TYR A 225 -20.85 -15.84 -10.99
CA TYR A 225 -21.03 -17.19 -10.45
C TYR A 225 -19.73 -18.00 -10.49
N ASP A 226 -18.97 -17.91 -11.58
CA ASP A 226 -17.68 -18.61 -11.71
C ASP A 226 -16.65 -18.07 -10.69
N LEU A 227 -16.67 -16.77 -10.38
CA LEU A 227 -15.86 -16.18 -9.30
C LEU A 227 -16.26 -16.70 -7.93
N TYR A 228 -17.57 -16.78 -7.65
CA TYR A 228 -18.08 -17.37 -6.42
C TYR A 228 -17.64 -18.83 -6.28
N GLU A 229 -17.78 -19.64 -7.34
CA GLU A 229 -17.35 -21.05 -7.33
C GLU A 229 -15.84 -21.19 -7.13
N PHE A 230 -15.06 -20.33 -7.78
CA PHE A 230 -13.61 -20.27 -7.62
C PHE A 230 -13.23 -19.96 -6.16
N ASN A 231 -13.85 -18.94 -5.55
CA ASN A 231 -13.64 -18.61 -4.15
C ASN A 231 -14.05 -19.76 -3.22
N ARG A 232 -15.23 -20.34 -3.44
CA ARG A 232 -15.77 -21.44 -2.61
C ARG A 232 -14.84 -22.64 -2.58
N ARG A 233 -14.27 -23.03 -3.73
CA ARG A 233 -13.31 -24.15 -3.83
C ARG A 233 -12.03 -23.91 -3.05
N HIS A 234 -11.66 -22.64 -2.85
CA HIS A 234 -10.38 -22.20 -2.29
C HIS A 234 -10.54 -21.23 -1.11
N LYS A 235 -11.64 -21.34 -0.33
CA LYS A 235 -12.10 -20.33 0.65
C LYS A 235 -11.03 -19.87 1.65
N TYR A 236 -10.11 -20.76 2.02
CA TYR A 236 -9.04 -20.47 3.00
C TYR A 236 -7.69 -20.12 2.37
N SER A 237 -7.57 -20.27 1.05
CA SER A 237 -6.34 -20.05 0.31
C SER A 237 -6.36 -18.73 -0.47
N ILE A 238 -7.54 -18.19 -0.75
CA ILE A 238 -7.72 -16.89 -1.41
C ILE A 238 -7.90 -15.79 -0.36
N LYS A 239 -7.20 -14.67 -0.53
CA LYS A 239 -7.38 -13.48 0.30
C LYS A 239 -8.36 -12.52 -0.36
N LEU A 240 -9.39 -12.12 0.37
CA LEU A 240 -10.36 -11.11 -0.07
C LEU A 240 -9.88 -9.75 0.43
N ILE A 241 -9.53 -8.84 -0.49
CA ILE A 241 -8.91 -7.56 -0.15
C ILE A 241 -9.78 -6.40 -0.63
N SER A 242 -9.95 -5.41 0.24
CA SER A 242 -10.53 -4.11 -0.06
C SER A 242 -9.43 -3.05 0.04
N LEU A 243 -9.27 -2.27 -1.03
CA LEU A 243 -8.31 -1.18 -1.14
C LEU A 243 -9.03 0.16 -1.17
N SER A 244 -8.38 1.22 -0.68
CA SER A 244 -8.84 2.58 -0.98
C SER A 244 -8.71 2.89 -2.47
N GLU A 245 -9.34 3.96 -2.94
CA GLU A 245 -9.25 4.36 -4.35
C GLU A 245 -7.79 4.60 -4.80
N ASP A 246 -6.98 5.26 -3.98
CA ASP A 246 -5.57 5.53 -4.28
C ASP A 246 -4.75 4.23 -4.35
N GLU A 247 -4.96 3.32 -3.39
CA GLU A 247 -4.30 2.02 -3.36
C GLU A 247 -4.70 1.15 -4.55
N TYR A 248 -6.00 1.15 -4.88
CA TYR A 248 -6.53 0.42 -6.03
C TYR A 248 -5.93 0.97 -7.34
N ASN A 249 -5.93 2.28 -7.53
CA ASN A 249 -5.35 2.91 -8.71
C ASN A 249 -3.83 2.64 -8.81
N ALA A 250 -3.12 2.68 -7.69
CA ALA A 250 -1.71 2.30 -7.63
C ALA A 250 -1.48 0.85 -8.08
N LEU A 251 -2.32 -0.09 -7.62
CA LEU A 251 -2.26 -1.50 -8.01
C LEU A 251 -2.52 -1.69 -9.51
N ILE A 252 -3.56 -1.05 -10.05
CA ILE A 252 -3.92 -1.15 -11.47
C ILE A 252 -2.88 -0.49 -12.38
N SER A 253 -2.22 0.57 -11.91
CA SER A 253 -1.17 1.25 -12.69
C SER A 253 0.02 0.33 -13.00
N LYS A 254 0.24 -0.71 -12.18
CA LYS A 254 1.42 -1.58 -12.21
C LYS A 254 2.76 -0.84 -12.13
N MET A 255 2.76 0.41 -11.66
CA MET A 255 3.97 1.21 -11.42
C MET A 255 4.64 0.87 -10.09
N TYR A 256 3.87 0.34 -9.15
CA TYR A 256 4.28 0.01 -7.80
C TYR A 256 4.31 -1.50 -7.60
N TYR A 257 5.13 -1.97 -6.66
CA TYR A 257 5.23 -3.40 -6.39
C TYR A 257 3.97 -3.86 -5.65
N ALA A 258 3.18 -4.73 -6.31
CA ALA A 258 1.85 -5.10 -5.85
C ALA A 258 1.83 -5.66 -4.42
N ARG A 259 2.89 -6.35 -3.99
CA ARG A 259 3.02 -6.85 -2.61
C ARG A 259 2.81 -5.77 -1.55
N ASN A 260 3.40 -4.60 -1.75
CA ASN A 260 3.33 -3.49 -0.79
C ASN A 260 1.92 -2.98 -0.58
N ILE A 261 1.12 -3.03 -1.64
CA ILE A 261 -0.27 -2.58 -1.65
C ILE A 261 -1.15 -3.68 -1.05
N LEU A 262 -1.04 -4.91 -1.57
CA LEU A 262 -1.87 -6.04 -1.16
C LEU A 262 -1.66 -6.46 0.30
N HIS A 263 -0.45 -6.32 0.85
CA HIS A 263 -0.17 -6.60 2.26
C HIS A 263 -0.75 -5.57 3.22
N ARG A 264 -0.97 -4.32 2.77
CA ARG A 264 -1.58 -3.25 3.56
C ARG A 264 -3.10 -3.21 3.42
N GLY A 265 -3.61 -3.80 2.33
CA GLY A 265 -5.04 -3.89 2.04
C GLY A 265 -5.82 -4.56 3.18
N LYS A 266 -7.03 -4.05 3.40
CA LYS A 266 -7.91 -4.57 4.45
C LYS A 266 -8.66 -5.79 3.94
N HIS A 267 -9.06 -6.69 4.85
CA HIS A 267 -9.94 -7.79 4.48
C HIS A 267 -11.29 -7.26 3.97
N SER A 268 -11.79 -7.83 2.87
CA SER A 268 -13.08 -7.45 2.29
C SER A 268 -14.22 -8.27 2.88
N TYR A 269 -14.82 -7.76 3.95
CA TYR A 269 -16.04 -8.34 4.52
C TYR A 269 -17.22 -8.32 3.55
N MET A 270 -17.27 -7.35 2.62
CA MET A 270 -18.32 -7.29 1.61
C MET A 270 -18.27 -8.51 0.67
N LEU A 271 -17.06 -8.84 0.17
CA LEU A 271 -16.89 -10.02 -0.68
C LEU A 271 -17.12 -11.33 0.10
N GLU A 272 -16.70 -11.37 1.36
CA GLU A 272 -16.94 -12.51 2.24
C GLU A 272 -18.44 -12.78 2.42
N ASP A 273 -19.20 -11.76 2.83
CA ASP A 273 -20.66 -11.84 3.03
C ASP A 273 -21.37 -12.19 1.70
N LEU A 274 -20.90 -11.61 0.57
CA LEU A 274 -21.44 -11.89 -0.76
C LEU A 274 -21.27 -13.36 -1.13
N PHE A 275 -20.09 -13.93 -0.88
CA PHE A 275 -19.78 -15.32 -1.19
C PHE A 275 -20.34 -16.32 -0.17
N ASP A 276 -20.72 -15.89 1.03
CA ASP A 276 -21.49 -16.71 1.96
C ASP A 276 -22.98 -16.77 1.60
N LEU A 277 -23.42 -15.99 0.61
CA LEU A 277 -24.79 -15.95 0.09
C LEU A 277 -25.84 -15.60 1.16
N GLN A 278 -25.40 -14.90 2.20
CA GLN A 278 -26.24 -14.41 3.28
C GLN A 278 -26.48 -12.92 3.08
N TYR A 279 -27.67 -12.46 3.46
CA TYR A 279 -28.02 -11.04 3.35
C TYR A 279 -27.56 -10.22 4.56
N PHE A 280 -26.52 -10.71 5.26
CA PHE A 280 -25.95 -9.97 6.38
C PHE A 280 -25.41 -8.63 5.87
N ASN A 281 -25.58 -7.59 6.67
CA ASN A 281 -25.11 -6.24 6.36
C ASN A 281 -25.66 -5.63 5.05
N GLN A 282 -26.76 -6.15 4.49
CA GLN A 282 -27.37 -5.60 3.26
C GLN A 282 -27.68 -4.09 3.35
N GLU A 283 -28.05 -3.59 4.54
CA GLU A 283 -28.29 -2.16 4.77
C GLU A 283 -27.00 -1.33 4.68
N ARG A 284 -25.85 -1.93 5.00
CA ARG A 284 -24.53 -1.30 4.90
C ARG A 284 -24.02 -1.29 3.46
N TYR A 285 -24.23 -2.36 2.71
CA TYR A 285 -23.71 -2.50 1.35
C TYR A 285 -24.64 -1.92 0.29
N GLY A 286 -25.95 -1.87 0.54
CA GLY A 286 -26.94 -1.34 -0.39
C GLY A 286 -27.51 -2.38 -1.36
N SER A 287 -28.34 -1.93 -2.28
CA SER A 287 -29.16 -2.82 -3.13
C SER A 287 -28.34 -3.73 -4.05
N PHE A 288 -27.20 -3.25 -4.56
CA PHE A 288 -26.36 -4.04 -5.48
C PHE A 288 -25.92 -5.37 -4.85
N PHE A 289 -25.66 -5.37 -3.54
CA PHE A 289 -25.24 -6.57 -2.81
C PHE A 289 -26.33 -7.64 -2.80
N VAL A 290 -27.58 -7.21 -2.57
CA VAL A 290 -28.76 -8.09 -2.60
C VAL A 290 -28.97 -8.64 -4.00
N ASP A 291 -28.87 -7.79 -5.02
CA ASP A 291 -29.04 -8.17 -6.42
C ASP A 291 -28.00 -9.21 -6.84
N PHE A 292 -26.73 -9.00 -6.51
CA PHE A 292 -25.66 -9.94 -6.86
C PHE A 292 -25.75 -11.24 -6.08
N THR A 293 -26.14 -11.20 -4.80
CA THR A 293 -26.44 -12.40 -4.01
C THR A 293 -27.55 -13.23 -4.67
N ASN A 294 -28.62 -12.56 -5.14
CA ASN A 294 -29.72 -13.21 -5.84
C ASN A 294 -29.29 -13.80 -7.19
N ILE A 295 -28.43 -13.10 -7.94
CA ILE A 295 -27.86 -13.59 -9.19
C ILE A 295 -27.07 -14.88 -8.94
N ILE A 296 -26.17 -14.90 -7.96
CA ILE A 296 -25.35 -16.10 -7.67
C ILE A 296 -26.26 -17.27 -7.27
N LYS A 297 -27.27 -17.05 -6.42
CA LYS A 297 -28.24 -18.09 -6.03
C LYS A 297 -29.04 -18.60 -7.22
N SER A 298 -29.47 -17.71 -8.12
CA SER A 298 -30.22 -18.08 -9.32
C SER A 298 -29.38 -18.92 -10.27
N GLU A 299 -28.14 -18.50 -10.56
CA GLU A 299 -27.21 -19.24 -11.42
C GLU A 299 -26.87 -20.60 -10.83
N LYS A 300 -26.68 -20.68 -9.51
CA LYS A 300 -26.49 -21.94 -8.79
C LYS A 300 -27.64 -22.91 -9.04
N ALA A 301 -28.86 -22.47 -8.79
CA ALA A 301 -30.06 -23.30 -8.97
C ALA A 301 -30.27 -23.70 -10.44
N TYR A 302 -29.95 -22.81 -11.39
CA TYR A 302 -30.03 -23.10 -12.81
C TYR A 302 -29.04 -24.19 -13.25
N ARG A 303 -27.77 -24.09 -12.82
CA ARG A 303 -26.73 -25.07 -13.16
C ARG A 303 -26.99 -26.43 -12.49
N GLU A 304 -27.42 -26.44 -11.23
CA GLU A 304 -27.83 -27.66 -10.53
C GLU A 304 -28.98 -28.39 -11.25
N LYS A 305 -30.01 -27.68 -11.73
CA LYS A 305 -31.12 -28.27 -12.50
C LYS A 305 -30.67 -28.87 -13.83
N ARG A 306 -29.73 -28.21 -14.53
CA ARG A 306 -29.16 -28.72 -15.79
C ARG A 306 -28.37 -30.00 -15.60
N GLU A 307 -27.57 -30.08 -14.55
CA GLU A 307 -26.80 -31.29 -14.21
C GLU A 307 -27.70 -32.48 -13.87
N HIS A 308 -28.87 -32.22 -13.27
CA HIS A 308 -29.86 -33.24 -12.91
C HIS A 308 -30.91 -33.51 -14.02
N GLY A 309 -30.71 -33.00 -15.24
CA GLY A 309 -31.52 -33.34 -16.40
C GLY A 309 -32.97 -32.81 -16.40
N GLN A 310 -33.33 -31.90 -15.49
CA GLN A 310 -34.65 -31.28 -15.49
C GLN A 310 -34.68 -30.13 -16.50
N LYS A 311 -35.35 -30.34 -17.65
CA LYS A 311 -35.59 -29.29 -18.66
C LYS A 311 -36.48 -28.19 -18.07
N VAL A 312 -36.06 -26.94 -18.28
CA VAL A 312 -36.77 -25.70 -17.93
C VAL A 312 -38.10 -25.61 -18.65
#